data_AF-A0A2N3A131-F1
#
_entry.id   AF-A0A2N3A131-F1
#
_cell.length_a   1.000
_cell.length_b   1.000
_cell.length_c   1.000
_cell.angle_alpha   90.00
_cell.angle_beta   90.00
_cell.angle_gamma   90.00
#
_symmetry.space_group_name_H-M   'P 1'
#
loop_
_entity.id
_entity.type
_entity.pdbx_description
1 polymer ?
#
loop_
_entity_poly.entity_id
_entity_poly.type
_entity_poly.pdbx_seq_one_letter_code
_entity_poly.pdbx_strand_id
1 'polypeptide(L)'
;MKTKIFIIVLTAIVISSCSSPGYLPSSDKIDVNEYGSYIKLTQNNKSIIDGELIAIDSNQIVVLTDKEKICITVPVGEVKKFSLEYAKPKHYGWSIPVGFLLPFIHGWYSIFTIPIHLIVTISVTASGENAFKYNNKKMTYEELKMFARFPQGIPPDIDLANVK
;
A
#
# COMPACT_ATOMS: atom_id res chain seq x y z
N MET A 1 14.29 33.30 14.77
CA MET A 1 13.31 33.05 13.68
C MET A 1 13.83 32.11 12.61
N LYS A 2 15.05 32.31 12.09
CA LYS A 2 15.66 31.48 11.03
C LYS A 2 15.72 29.96 11.35
N THR A 3 16.03 29.60 12.60
CA THR A 3 16.11 28.20 13.05
C THR A 3 14.76 27.48 13.09
N LYS A 4 13.67 28.22 13.40
CA LYS A 4 12.30 27.64 13.42
C LYS A 4 11.80 27.37 12.01
N ILE A 5 12.10 28.25 11.06
CA ILE A 5 11.78 28.06 9.64
C ILE A 5 12.53 26.84 9.08
N PHE A 6 13.82 26.70 9.42
CA PHE A 6 14.61 25.56 9.00
C PHE A 6 14.05 24.23 9.52
N ILE A 7 13.65 24.16 10.80
CA ILE A 7 13.04 22.96 11.38
C ILE A 7 11.70 22.60 10.71
N ILE A 8 10.87 23.60 10.39
CA ILE A 8 9.59 23.37 9.70
C ILE A 8 9.82 22.81 8.29
N VAL A 9 10.77 23.38 7.55
CA VAL A 9 11.13 22.90 6.21
C VAL A 9 11.70 21.49 6.26
N LEU A 10 12.59 21.21 7.21
CA LEU A 10 13.16 19.87 7.40
C LEU A 10 12.07 18.84 7.75
N THR A 11 11.12 19.21 8.62
CA THR A 11 10.00 18.34 8.99
C THR A 11 9.09 18.06 7.79
N ALA A 12 8.84 19.06 6.93
CA ALA A 12 8.02 18.92 5.72
C ALA A 12 8.67 17.98 4.67
N ILE A 13 9.99 17.99 4.56
CA ILE A 13 10.74 17.09 3.65
C ILE A 13 10.70 15.64 4.16
N VAL A 14 10.78 15.44 5.48
CA VAL A 14 10.78 14.08 6.06
C VAL A 14 9.40 13.42 5.94
N ILE A 15 8.29 14.17 6.03
CA ILE A 15 6.93 13.61 5.92
C ILE A 15 6.47 13.30 4.49
N SER A 16 7.21 13.73 3.47
CA SER A 16 6.81 13.57 2.05
C SER A 16 7.43 12.35 1.36
N SER A 17 8.19 11.52 2.08
CA SER A 17 8.97 10.42 1.48
C SER A 17 8.31 9.03 1.52
N CYS A 18 7.06 8.90 1.97
CA CYS A 18 6.32 7.64 1.86
C CYS A 18 5.64 7.57 0.49
N SER A 19 6.23 6.82 -0.44
CA SER A 19 5.64 6.52 -1.75
C SER A 19 5.24 5.05 -1.84
N SER A 20 4.10 4.79 -2.48
CA SER A 20 3.74 3.46 -2.95
C SER A 20 4.72 2.96 -4.02
N PRO A 21 4.88 1.63 -4.22
CA PRO A 21 5.72 1.07 -5.27
C PRO A 21 5.39 1.62 -6.66
N GLY A 22 6.43 1.86 -7.47
CA GLY A 22 6.33 2.54 -8.76
C GLY A 22 5.53 1.78 -9.82
N TYR A 23 5.53 0.45 -9.79
CA TYR A 23 4.86 -0.42 -10.76
C TYR A 23 3.34 -0.58 -10.52
N LEU A 24 2.85 -0.21 -9.33
CA LEU A 24 1.42 -0.31 -9.03
C LEU A 24 0.62 0.61 -9.96
N PRO A 25 -0.50 0.13 -10.53
CA PRO A 25 -1.34 0.96 -11.38
C PRO A 25 -2.06 2.02 -10.53
N SER A 26 -2.42 3.13 -11.16
CA SER A 26 -3.43 4.02 -10.60
C SER A 26 -4.81 3.35 -10.62
N SER A 27 -5.73 3.82 -9.78
CA SER A 27 -7.06 3.21 -9.62
C SER A 27 -7.86 3.11 -10.92
N ASP A 28 -7.59 3.97 -11.90
CA ASP A 28 -8.23 3.99 -13.23
C ASP A 28 -7.63 2.99 -14.23
N LYS A 29 -6.53 2.31 -13.88
CA LYS A 29 -5.78 1.39 -14.75
C LYS A 29 -5.63 -0.02 -14.17
N ILE A 30 -6.44 -0.39 -13.19
CA ILE A 30 -6.34 -1.70 -12.51
C ILE A 30 -6.55 -2.86 -13.51
N ASP A 31 -7.50 -2.72 -14.44
CA ASP A 31 -7.90 -3.81 -15.33
C ASP A 31 -6.97 -4.03 -16.54
N VAL A 32 -5.94 -3.20 -16.70
CA VAL A 32 -5.07 -3.18 -17.90
C VAL A 32 -3.59 -3.34 -17.57
N ASN A 33 -3.25 -3.65 -16.31
CA ASN A 33 -1.87 -3.80 -15.89
C ASN A 33 -1.38 -5.25 -16.07
N GLU A 34 -0.17 -5.40 -16.59
CA GLU A 34 0.52 -6.69 -16.76
C GLU A 34 1.24 -7.16 -15.49
N TYR A 35 1.44 -6.26 -14.51
CA TYR A 35 2.12 -6.57 -13.25
C TYR A 35 1.17 -7.13 -12.18
N GLY A 36 1.73 -7.96 -11.31
CA GLY A 36 1.10 -8.38 -10.07
C GLY A 36 1.00 -7.25 -9.05
N SER A 37 0.25 -7.50 -7.98
CA SER A 37 0.09 -6.57 -6.86
C SER A 37 1.32 -6.56 -5.96
N TYR A 38 1.50 -5.50 -5.20
CA TYR A 38 2.55 -5.43 -4.19
C TYR A 38 2.15 -6.23 -2.96
N ILE A 39 3.04 -7.10 -2.52
CA ILE A 39 2.84 -7.92 -1.34
C ILE A 39 4.00 -7.74 -0.37
N LYS A 40 3.64 -7.69 0.92
CA LYS A 40 4.57 -7.70 2.04
C LYS A 40 4.27 -8.90 2.91
N LEU A 41 5.19 -9.85 2.93
CA LEU A 41 5.15 -11.06 3.73
C LEU A 41 5.95 -10.85 5.01
N THR A 42 5.36 -11.16 6.15
CA THR A 42 6.07 -11.28 7.43
C THR A 42 6.19 -12.76 7.75
N GLN A 43 7.41 -13.26 7.80
CA GLN A 43 7.68 -14.66 8.13
C GLN A 43 7.64 -14.92 9.65
N ASN A 44 7.58 -16.19 10.04
CA ASN A 44 7.53 -16.62 11.44
C ASN A 44 8.73 -16.15 12.27
N ASN A 45 9.92 -16.10 11.66
CA ASN A 45 11.18 -15.57 12.21
C ASN A 45 11.24 -14.02 12.23
N LYS A 46 10.16 -13.33 11.83
CA LYS A 46 10.04 -11.86 11.70
C LYS A 46 10.84 -11.23 10.54
N SER A 47 11.42 -12.00 9.62
CA SER A 47 11.92 -11.40 8.37
C SER A 47 10.76 -10.89 7.53
N ILE A 48 11.04 -9.83 6.76
CA ILE A 48 10.09 -9.20 5.87
C ILE A 48 10.59 -9.41 4.45
N ILE A 49 9.72 -9.94 3.60
CA ILE A 49 9.94 -10.06 2.16
C ILE A 49 8.86 -9.22 1.50
N ASP A 50 9.27 -8.28 0.65
CA ASP A 50 8.34 -7.39 -0.03
C ASP A 50 8.74 -7.14 -1.48
N GLY A 51 7.72 -6.97 -2.31
CA GLY A 51 7.87 -6.85 -3.75
C GLY A 51 6.59 -7.23 -4.47
N GLU A 52 6.72 -7.65 -5.72
CA GLU A 52 5.57 -8.00 -6.56
C GLU A 52 5.18 -9.47 -6.38
N LEU A 53 3.87 -9.71 -6.26
CA LEU A 53 3.30 -11.05 -6.24
C LEU A 53 3.32 -11.66 -7.65
N ILE A 54 4.21 -12.62 -7.89
CA ILE A 54 4.35 -13.29 -9.19
C ILE A 54 3.36 -14.43 -9.34
N ALA A 55 3.31 -15.32 -8.34
CA ALA A 55 2.42 -16.47 -8.33
C ALA A 55 2.21 -16.98 -6.90
N ILE A 56 1.14 -17.75 -6.70
CA ILE A 56 0.87 -18.43 -5.45
C ILE A 56 0.12 -19.74 -5.71
N ASP A 57 0.52 -20.79 -4.99
CA ASP A 57 -0.16 -22.08 -4.94
C ASP A 57 -0.47 -22.46 -3.48
N SER A 58 -0.91 -23.70 -3.25
CA SER A 58 -1.27 -24.18 -1.90
C SER A 58 -0.09 -24.26 -0.93
N ASN A 59 1.13 -24.31 -1.45
CA ASN A 59 2.35 -24.63 -0.70
C ASN A 59 3.32 -23.44 -0.64
N GLN A 60 3.34 -22.58 -1.66
CA GLN A 60 4.33 -21.51 -1.79
C GLN A 60 3.79 -20.23 -2.43
N ILE A 61 4.48 -19.12 -2.11
CA ILE A 61 4.27 -17.79 -2.67
C ILE A 61 5.57 -17.37 -3.35
N VAL A 62 5.48 -16.92 -4.61
CA VAL A 62 6.62 -16.41 -5.37
C VAL A 62 6.54 -14.88 -5.42
N VAL A 63 7.58 -14.22 -4.93
CA VAL A 63 7.66 -12.75 -4.84
C VAL A 63 8.90 -12.26 -5.57
N LEU A 64 8.74 -11.29 -6.48
CA LEU A 64 9.84 -10.55 -7.07
C LEU A 64 10.23 -9.39 -6.15
N THR A 65 11.38 -9.47 -5.48
CA THR A 65 11.74 -8.50 -4.43
C THR A 65 12.00 -7.12 -4.98
N ASP A 66 11.63 -6.08 -4.23
CA ASP A 66 11.82 -4.71 -4.69
C ASP A 66 13.29 -4.24 -4.67
N LYS A 67 14.10 -4.77 -3.75
CA LYS A 67 15.49 -4.36 -3.57
C LYS A 67 16.44 -5.04 -4.55
N GLU A 68 16.43 -6.37 -4.57
CA GLU A 68 17.37 -7.15 -5.38
C GLU A 68 16.81 -7.47 -6.76
N LYS A 69 15.50 -7.28 -6.99
CA LYS A 69 14.82 -7.62 -8.25
C LYS A 69 15.02 -9.10 -8.62
N ILE A 70 14.91 -9.97 -7.62
CA ILE A 70 14.99 -11.42 -7.77
C ILE A 70 13.70 -12.08 -7.30
N CYS A 71 13.32 -13.18 -7.95
CA CYS A 71 12.21 -14.00 -7.49
C CYS A 71 12.64 -14.88 -6.30
N ILE A 72 11.91 -14.77 -5.19
CA ILE A 72 12.07 -15.61 -4.00
C ILE A 72 10.81 -16.44 -3.83
N THR A 73 10.99 -17.72 -3.51
CA THR A 73 9.89 -18.63 -3.17
C THR A 73 9.81 -18.75 -1.64
N VAL A 74 8.63 -18.51 -1.09
CA VAL A 74 8.36 -18.55 0.34
C VAL A 74 7.28 -19.60 0.61
N PRO A 75 7.55 -20.64 1.42
CA PRO A 75 6.52 -21.59 1.81
C PRO A 75 5.37 -20.91 2.57
N VAL A 76 4.12 -21.23 2.25
CA VAL A 76 2.93 -20.66 2.90
C VAL A 76 2.96 -20.90 4.42
N GLY A 77 3.46 -22.06 4.86
CA GLY A 77 3.61 -22.39 6.28
C GLY A 77 4.60 -21.49 7.04
N GLU A 78 5.50 -20.81 6.34
CA GLU A 78 6.44 -19.85 6.95
C GLU A 78 5.88 -18.42 7.04
N VAL A 79 4.77 -18.15 6.35
CA VAL A 79 4.14 -16.82 6.32
C VAL A 79 3.22 -16.65 7.52
N LYS A 80 3.61 -15.75 8.43
CA LYS A 80 2.82 -15.39 9.61
C LYS A 80 1.68 -14.44 9.26
N LYS A 81 1.98 -13.44 8.42
CA LYS A 81 1.03 -12.40 7.96
C LYS A 81 1.42 -11.93 6.57
N PHE A 82 0.43 -11.51 5.79
CA PHE A 82 0.65 -10.77 4.56
C PHE A 82 -0.15 -9.47 4.54
N SER A 83 0.35 -8.50 3.79
CA SER A 83 -0.35 -7.29 3.37
C SER A 83 -0.21 -7.18 1.87
N LEU A 84 -1.32 -6.98 1.16
CA LEU A 84 -1.39 -6.81 -0.28
C LEU A 84 -1.85 -5.38 -0.58
N GLU A 85 -1.26 -4.75 -1.58
CA GLU A 85 -1.66 -3.47 -2.16
C GLU A 85 -1.78 -3.64 -3.68
N TYR A 86 -2.99 -3.58 -4.22
CA TYR A 86 -3.25 -3.89 -5.63
C TYR A 86 -3.25 -2.66 -6.56
N ALA A 87 -3.34 -1.47 -5.99
CA ALA A 87 -3.27 -0.22 -6.74
C ALA A 87 -2.70 0.89 -5.85
N LYS A 88 -2.15 1.93 -6.49
CA LYS A 88 -1.66 3.10 -5.78
C LYS A 88 -2.83 3.82 -5.08
N PRO A 89 -2.78 4.03 -3.77
CA PRO A 89 -3.81 4.78 -3.07
C PRO A 89 -3.79 6.24 -3.53
N LYS A 90 -4.97 6.86 -3.61
CA LYS A 90 -5.07 8.30 -3.77
C LYS A 90 -4.87 8.96 -2.40
N HIS A 91 -3.82 9.76 -2.28
CA HIS A 91 -3.55 10.52 -1.08
C HIS A 91 -4.37 11.82 -1.05
N TYR A 92 -5.39 11.86 -0.20
CA TYR A 92 -6.25 13.04 0.01
C TYR A 92 -5.79 13.91 1.19
N GLY A 93 -4.51 13.86 1.56
CA GLY A 93 -3.97 14.59 2.71
C GLY A 93 -4.20 16.11 2.64
N TRP A 94 -4.28 16.68 1.43
CA TRP A 94 -4.61 18.09 1.21
C TRP A 94 -6.01 18.48 1.71
N SER A 95 -6.92 17.51 1.84
CA SER A 95 -8.28 17.75 2.36
C SER A 95 -8.28 18.04 3.86
N ILE A 96 -7.26 17.59 4.61
CA ILE A 96 -7.16 17.79 6.07
C ILE A 96 -7.04 19.29 6.44
N PRO A 97 -6.10 20.08 5.88
CA PRO A 97 -6.05 21.51 6.16
C PRO A 97 -7.30 22.23 5.67
N VAL A 98 -7.93 21.79 4.57
CA VAL A 98 -9.22 22.34 4.11
C VAL A 98 -10.34 22.04 5.12
N GLY A 99 -10.43 20.81 5.62
CA GLY A 99 -11.38 20.40 6.65
C GLY A 99 -11.16 21.10 7.99
N PHE A 100 -9.93 21.53 8.28
CA PHE A 100 -9.63 22.39 9.43
C PHE A 100 -10.06 23.85 9.22
N LEU A 101 -9.85 24.40 8.01
CA LEU A 101 -10.08 25.82 7.72
C LEU A 101 -11.54 26.15 7.40
N LEU A 102 -12.26 25.27 6.71
CA LEU A 102 -13.66 25.48 6.35
C LEU A 102 -14.57 25.79 7.56
N PRO A 103 -14.42 25.11 8.71
CA PRO A 103 -15.32 25.33 9.83
C PRO A 103 -15.22 26.71 10.46
N PHE A 104 -14.14 27.48 10.24
CA PHE A 104 -14.02 28.86 10.74
C PHE A 104 -15.11 29.80 10.24
N ILE A 105 -15.75 29.48 9.10
CA ILE A 105 -16.90 30.23 8.57
C ILE A 105 -18.12 30.14 9.51
N HIS A 106 -18.19 29.13 10.38
CA HIS A 106 -19.29 28.95 11.34
C HIS A 106 -19.18 29.86 12.59
N GLY A 107 -18.18 30.74 12.67
CA GLY A 107 -18.04 31.70 13.77
C GLY A 107 -17.85 31.01 15.12
N TRP A 108 -18.67 31.32 16.12
CA TRP A 108 -18.55 30.73 17.47
C TRP A 108 -18.75 29.21 17.49
N TYR A 109 -19.55 28.67 16.56
CA TYR A 109 -19.76 27.22 16.45
C TYR A 109 -18.51 26.46 15.98
N SER A 110 -17.48 27.16 15.50
CA SER A 110 -16.19 26.57 15.07
C SER A 110 -15.55 25.67 16.13
N ILE A 111 -15.75 25.99 17.42
CA ILE A 111 -15.21 25.19 18.54
C ILE A 111 -15.76 23.76 18.52
N PHE A 112 -16.99 23.56 18.06
CA PHE A 112 -17.63 22.25 17.95
C PHE A 112 -17.48 21.64 16.56
N THR A 113 -17.50 22.45 15.49
CA THR A 113 -17.46 21.94 14.12
C THR A 113 -16.06 21.54 13.68
N ILE A 114 -14.99 22.20 14.15
CA ILE A 114 -13.60 21.83 13.82
C ILE A 114 -13.28 20.39 14.23
N PRO A 115 -13.52 19.93 15.48
CA PRO A 115 -13.26 18.55 15.87
C PRO A 115 -14.03 17.54 15.01
N ILE A 116 -15.31 17.81 14.74
CA ILE A 116 -16.17 16.93 13.93
C ILE A 116 -15.62 16.81 12.50
N HIS A 117 -15.32 17.95 11.86
CA HIS A 117 -14.76 17.96 10.51
C HIS A 117 -13.41 17.24 10.43
N LEU A 118 -12.53 17.43 11.40
CA LEU A 118 -11.25 16.73 11.45
C LEU A 118 -11.45 15.23 11.57
N ILE A 119 -12.30 14.76 12.49
CA ILE A 119 -12.60 13.34 12.65
C ILE A 119 -13.11 12.75 11.35
N VAL A 120 -14.09 13.38 10.71
CA VAL A 120 -14.67 12.92 9.43
C VAL A 120 -13.62 12.93 8.32
N THR A 121 -12.89 14.02 8.15
CA THR A 121 -11.91 14.19 7.07
C THR A 121 -10.76 13.19 7.20
N ILE A 122 -10.23 13.01 8.42
CA ILE A 122 -9.17 12.02 8.70
C ILE A 122 -9.70 10.61 8.45
N SER A 123 -10.91 10.30 8.91
CA SER A 123 -11.49 8.96 8.74
C SER A 123 -11.71 8.62 7.27
N VAL A 124 -12.26 9.54 6.48
CA VAL A 124 -12.46 9.35 5.03
C VAL A 124 -11.13 9.22 4.31
N THR A 125 -10.15 10.08 4.63
CA THR A 125 -8.82 10.02 4.02
C THR A 125 -8.12 8.69 4.32
N ALA A 126 -8.11 8.27 5.58
CA ALA A 126 -7.51 7.00 5.99
C ALA A 126 -8.25 5.79 5.41
N SER A 127 -9.58 5.85 5.30
CA SER A 127 -10.37 4.80 4.65
C SER A 127 -10.03 4.69 3.16
N GLY A 128 -9.92 5.82 2.46
CA GLY A 128 -9.56 5.86 1.05
C GLY A 128 -8.18 5.26 0.76
N GLU A 129 -7.19 5.48 1.63
CA GLU A 129 -5.87 4.86 1.50
C GLU A 129 -5.90 3.34 1.76
N ASN A 130 -6.76 2.89 2.69
CA ASN A 130 -6.89 1.48 3.03
C ASN A 130 -7.78 0.68 2.08
N ALA A 131 -8.59 1.35 1.24
CA ALA A 131 -9.48 0.69 0.28
C ALA A 131 -8.73 -0.20 -0.72
N PHE A 132 -7.47 0.13 -1.00
CA PHE A 132 -6.62 -0.60 -1.95
C PHE A 132 -5.77 -1.70 -1.28
N LYS A 133 -6.02 -2.00 0.00
CA LYS A 133 -5.19 -2.91 0.80
C LYS A 133 -5.98 -4.08 1.37
N TYR A 134 -5.42 -5.27 1.20
CA TYR A 134 -5.90 -6.49 1.83
C TYR A 134 -4.86 -7.05 2.81
N ASN A 135 -5.33 -7.86 3.75
CA ASN A 135 -4.48 -8.58 4.68
C ASN A 135 -5.06 -9.95 4.94
N ASN A 136 -4.30 -10.78 5.65
CA ASN A 136 -4.66 -12.16 5.99
C ASN A 136 -5.93 -12.32 6.86
N LYS A 137 -6.54 -11.24 7.36
CA LYS A 137 -7.83 -11.30 8.05
C LYS A 137 -9.02 -11.07 7.12
N LYS A 138 -8.79 -10.42 5.98
CA LYS A 138 -9.83 -10.03 5.01
C LYS A 138 -9.82 -10.88 3.74
N MET A 139 -8.80 -11.71 3.56
CA MET A 139 -8.53 -12.42 2.32
C MET A 139 -7.81 -13.74 2.60
N THR A 140 -8.21 -14.78 1.88
CA THR A 140 -7.60 -16.12 1.86
C THR A 140 -6.46 -16.19 0.84
N TYR A 141 -5.61 -17.23 0.92
CA TYR A 141 -4.57 -17.46 -0.07
C TYR A 141 -5.11 -17.81 -1.46
N GLU A 142 -6.30 -18.40 -1.55
CA GLU A 142 -6.95 -18.67 -2.83
C GLU A 142 -7.42 -17.39 -3.51
N GLU A 143 -8.04 -16.48 -2.77
CA GLU A 143 -8.40 -15.15 -3.27
C GLU A 143 -7.16 -14.32 -3.63
N LEU A 144 -6.05 -14.50 -2.91
CA LEU A 144 -4.79 -13.82 -3.20
C LEU A 144 -4.25 -14.12 -4.62
N LYS A 145 -4.58 -15.29 -5.20
CA LYS A 145 -4.13 -15.69 -6.55
C LYS A 145 -4.54 -14.70 -7.63
N MET A 146 -5.71 -14.08 -7.52
CA MET A 146 -6.21 -13.16 -8.55
C MET A 146 -5.38 -11.87 -8.66
N PHE A 147 -4.54 -11.60 -7.66
CA PHE A 147 -3.67 -10.42 -7.61
C PHE A 147 -2.23 -10.72 -8.04
N ALA A 148 -1.93 -11.96 -8.41
CA ALA A 148 -0.63 -12.36 -8.90
C ALA A 148 -0.46 -12.00 -10.39
N ARG A 149 0.78 -11.80 -10.84
CA ARG A 149 1.11 -11.66 -12.27
C ARG A 149 0.64 -12.88 -13.07
N PHE A 150 0.77 -14.08 -12.49
CA PHE A 150 0.33 -15.35 -13.06
C PHE A 150 -0.67 -16.07 -12.14
N PRO A 151 -1.98 -15.73 -12.17
CA PRO A 151 -2.99 -16.31 -11.28
C PRO A 151 -3.17 -17.82 -11.43
N GLN A 152 -2.87 -18.37 -12.61
CA GLN A 152 -2.97 -19.80 -12.91
C GLN A 152 -1.65 -20.56 -12.72
N GLY A 153 -0.64 -19.91 -12.13
CA GLY A 153 0.71 -20.45 -11.99
C GLY A 153 1.65 -19.97 -13.11
N ILE A 154 2.95 -20.13 -12.86
CA ILE A 154 4.00 -19.66 -13.77
C ILE A 154 4.04 -20.56 -15.01
N PRO A 155 3.94 -20.01 -16.23
CA PRO A 155 4.06 -20.79 -17.46
C PRO A 155 5.43 -21.52 -17.54
N PRO A 156 5.48 -22.73 -18.12
CA PRO A 156 6.70 -23.56 -18.11
C PRO A 156 7.86 -22.96 -18.93
N ASP A 157 7.56 -22.03 -19.84
CA ASP A 157 8.51 -21.30 -20.69
C ASP A 157 9.08 -20.03 -20.03
N ILE A 158 8.57 -19.64 -18.86
CA ILE A 158 9.05 -18.47 -18.12
C ILE A 158 10.10 -18.88 -17.10
N ASP A 159 11.33 -18.41 -17.30
CA ASP A 159 12.39 -18.49 -16.30
C ASP A 159 12.27 -17.34 -15.29
N LEU A 160 12.06 -17.69 -14.02
CA LEU A 160 11.95 -16.74 -12.90
C LEU A 160 13.18 -15.84 -12.73
N ALA A 161 14.36 -16.27 -13.19
CA ALA A 161 15.56 -15.45 -13.16
C ALA A 161 15.51 -14.27 -14.16
N ASN A 162 14.64 -14.35 -15.18
CA ASN A 162 14.49 -13.33 -16.21
C ASN A 162 13.28 -12.42 -16.01
N VAL A 163 12.46 -12.69 -14.98
CA VAL A 163 11.32 -11.84 -14.62
C VAL A 163 11.82 -10.52 -14.05
N LYS A 164 11.37 -9.41 -14.65
CA LYS A 164 11.69 -8.03 -14.23
C LYS A 164 10.46 -7.27 -13.78
#